data_AF-A0A1A7XUA8-F1
#
_entry.id   AF-A0A1A7XUA8-F1
#
_cell.length_a   1.000
_cell.length_b   1.000
_cell.length_c   1.000
_cell.angle_alpha   90.00
_cell.angle_beta   90.00
_cell.angle_gamma   90.00
#
_symmetry.space_group_name_H-M   'P 1'
#
loop_
_entity.id
_entity.type
_entity.pdbx_description
1 polymer ?
#
loop_
_entity_poly.entity_id
_entity_poly.type
_entity_poly.pdbx_seq_one_letter_code
_entity_poly.pdbx_strand_id
1 'polypeptide(L)'
;MSLLTHLLACLFGTGSWVSINGLWVELPLLVPQVPEGWFLPSYLSVLIQAANVAPLFVTLMHRFRPGILNEMAVIYLIMVLGVGASFLLGFFWKETALVGGVPRSVALLVLTFFLAVVDCTSSVTFLPFMMRLPPQYLTTYFIGEGLSGLLPALVALIQGVGVVHCVSGTKLQNQTFNTSNGSAASELQAQYQP
;
A
#
# COMPACT_ATOMS: atom_id res chain seq x y z
N MET A 1 -23.83 -10.70 23.17
CA MET A 1 -23.42 -9.37 22.65
C MET A 1 -21.90 -9.16 22.60
N SER A 2 -21.05 -9.92 23.31
CA SER A 2 -19.58 -9.69 23.23
C SER A 2 -18.92 -10.16 21.93
N LEU A 3 -19.45 -11.20 21.27
CA LEU A 3 -18.84 -11.71 20.03
C LEU A 3 -18.90 -10.68 18.90
N LEU A 4 -20.03 -10.00 18.72
CA LEU A 4 -20.20 -8.98 17.68
C LEU A 4 -19.21 -7.83 17.89
N THR A 5 -19.03 -7.36 19.11
CA THR A 5 -18.07 -6.30 19.43
C THR A 5 -16.62 -6.76 19.26
N HIS A 6 -16.30 -8.02 19.54
CA HIS A 6 -14.99 -8.60 19.19
C HIS A 6 -14.78 -8.62 17.67
N LEU A 7 -15.78 -9.06 16.89
CA LEU A 7 -15.68 -9.07 15.42
C LEU A 7 -15.49 -7.66 14.85
N LEU A 8 -16.25 -6.68 15.36
CA LEU A 8 -16.13 -5.29 14.94
C LEU A 8 -14.78 -4.69 15.35
N ALA A 9 -14.29 -4.95 16.57
CA ALA A 9 -12.98 -4.50 17.01
C ALA A 9 -11.85 -5.11 16.17
N CYS A 10 -11.98 -6.39 15.80
CA CYS A 10 -11.06 -7.08 14.91
C CYS A 10 -11.04 -6.42 13.53
N LEU A 11 -12.22 -6.24 12.91
CA LEU A 11 -12.34 -5.61 11.59
C LEU A 11 -11.83 -4.16 11.60
N PHE A 12 -12.09 -3.43 12.69
CA PHE A 12 -11.60 -2.07 12.89
C PHE A 12 -10.07 -2.01 12.96
N GLY A 13 -9.44 -2.94 13.68
CA GLY A 13 -7.98 -3.10 13.67
C GLY A 13 -7.44 -3.55 12.32
N THR A 14 -8.12 -4.46 11.61
CA THR A 14 -7.68 -4.87 10.27
C THR A 14 -7.69 -3.71 9.28
N GLY A 15 -8.68 -2.82 9.37
CA GLY A 15 -8.80 -1.65 8.51
C GLY A 15 -7.67 -0.62 8.64
N SER A 16 -6.83 -0.67 9.67
CA SER A 16 -5.80 0.36 9.90
C SER A 16 -4.60 0.27 8.95
N TRP A 17 -4.27 -0.93 8.47
CA TRP A 17 -3.06 -1.16 7.63
C TRP A 17 -3.31 -2.07 6.42
N VAL A 18 -4.52 -2.62 6.25
CA VAL A 18 -4.80 -3.59 5.19
C VAL A 18 -4.56 -3.02 3.79
N SER A 19 -4.79 -1.71 3.59
CA SER A 19 -4.62 -1.05 2.31
C SER A 19 -3.15 -0.97 1.88
N ILE A 20 -2.28 -0.45 2.75
CA ILE A 20 -0.84 -0.37 2.46
C ILE A 20 -0.20 -1.76 2.44
N ASN A 21 -0.58 -2.66 3.34
CA ASN A 21 -0.10 -4.05 3.31
C ASN A 21 -0.50 -4.76 2.01
N GLY A 22 -1.73 -4.54 1.53
CA GLY A 22 -2.20 -5.00 0.23
C GLY A 22 -1.35 -4.49 -0.94
N LEU A 23 -1.01 -3.21 -0.94
CA LEU A 23 -0.14 -2.65 -1.97
C LEU A 23 1.27 -3.25 -1.95
N TRP A 24 1.83 -3.51 -0.75
CA TRP A 24 3.16 -4.09 -0.61
C TRP A 24 3.26 -5.52 -1.11
N VAL A 25 2.25 -6.35 -0.83
CA VAL A 25 2.24 -7.74 -1.30
C VAL A 25 2.08 -7.83 -2.82
N GLU A 26 1.36 -6.88 -3.43
CA GLU A 26 1.14 -6.80 -4.88
C GLU A 26 2.30 -6.12 -5.65
N LEU A 27 3.27 -5.56 -4.93
CA LEU A 27 4.36 -4.79 -5.51
C LEU A 27 5.12 -5.51 -6.64
N PRO A 28 5.41 -6.83 -6.54
CA PRO A 28 6.07 -7.57 -7.63
C PRO A 28 5.27 -7.58 -8.95
N LEU A 29 3.94 -7.47 -8.90
CA LEU A 29 3.10 -7.38 -10.10
C LEU A 29 2.99 -5.95 -10.63
N LEU A 30 3.08 -4.95 -9.76
CA LEU A 30 3.04 -3.53 -10.11
C LEU A 30 4.33 -3.04 -10.77
N VAL A 31 5.49 -3.43 -10.22
CA VAL A 31 6.82 -2.96 -10.66
C VAL A 31 7.04 -3.10 -12.18
N PRO A 32 6.71 -4.23 -12.84
CA PRO A 32 6.90 -4.37 -14.29
C PRO A 32 5.95 -3.51 -15.14
N GLN A 33 4.84 -3.04 -14.56
CA GLN A 33 3.76 -2.34 -15.28
C GLN A 33 3.87 -0.81 -15.18
N VAL A 34 4.59 -0.30 -14.18
CA VAL A 34 4.73 1.14 -13.93
C VAL A 34 6.09 1.67 -14.39
N PRO A 35 6.18 2.93 -14.84
CA PRO A 35 7.42 3.50 -15.35
C PRO A 35 8.52 3.66 -14.28
N GLU A 36 8.17 3.65 -12.99
CA GLU A 36 9.12 3.73 -11.88
C GLU A 36 9.95 2.46 -11.68
N GLY A 37 9.46 1.29 -12.11
CA GLY A 37 10.13 0.01 -11.90
C GLY A 37 10.49 -0.22 -10.42
N TRP A 38 11.70 -0.72 -10.17
CA TRP A 38 12.20 -1.03 -8.83
C TRP A 38 12.48 0.19 -7.93
N PHE A 39 12.33 1.41 -8.44
CA PHE A 39 12.33 2.61 -7.59
C PHE A 39 11.00 2.82 -6.87
N LEU A 40 9.93 2.13 -7.30
CA LEU A 40 8.60 2.25 -6.72
C LEU A 40 8.61 1.98 -5.20
N PRO A 41 9.14 0.85 -4.66
CA PRO A 41 9.25 0.63 -3.21
C PRO A 41 9.85 1.81 -2.46
N SER A 42 10.93 2.39 -2.97
CA SER A 42 11.61 3.51 -2.33
C SER A 42 10.72 4.76 -2.29
N TYR A 43 9.98 5.04 -3.37
CA TYR A 43 9.02 6.14 -3.40
C TYR A 43 7.88 5.91 -2.39
N LEU A 44 7.33 4.69 -2.33
CA LEU A 44 6.28 4.35 -1.37
C LEU A 44 6.77 4.52 0.07
N SER A 45 7.98 4.07 0.40
CA SER A 45 8.58 4.27 1.73
C SER A 45 8.71 5.75 2.09
N VAL A 46 9.15 6.60 1.15
CA VAL A 46 9.25 8.04 1.39
C VAL A 46 7.87 8.67 1.60
N LEU A 47 6.86 8.27 0.83
CA LEU A 47 5.49 8.75 0.99
C LEU A 47 4.90 8.36 2.34
N ILE A 48 5.12 7.11 2.79
CA ILE A 48 4.67 6.64 4.11
C ILE A 48 5.36 7.44 5.22
N GLN A 49 6.66 7.69 5.11
CA GLN A 49 7.36 8.52 6.09
C GLN A 49 6.86 9.97 6.10
N ALA A 50 6.56 10.54 4.94
CA ALA A 50 5.95 11.87 4.85
C ALA A 50 4.53 11.90 5.45
N ALA A 51 3.77 10.81 5.30
CA ALA A 51 2.43 10.68 5.87
C ALA A 51 2.40 10.71 7.41
N ASN A 52 3.51 10.36 8.09
CA ASN A 52 3.64 10.50 9.55
C ASN A 52 3.50 11.96 10.06
N VAL A 53 3.52 12.95 9.17
CA VAL A 53 3.16 14.33 9.53
C VAL A 53 1.69 14.42 10.00
N ALA A 54 0.81 13.55 9.49
CA ALA A 54 -0.60 13.53 9.87
C ALA A 54 -0.85 13.14 11.35
N PRO A 55 -0.33 12.02 11.89
CA PRO A 55 -0.44 11.73 13.32
C PRO A 55 0.23 12.78 14.18
N LEU A 56 1.39 13.35 13.76
CA LEU A 56 2.02 14.45 14.48
C LEU A 56 1.08 15.67 14.59
N PHE A 57 0.41 16.03 13.50
CA PHE A 57 -0.58 17.10 13.49
C PHE A 57 -1.74 16.80 14.43
N VAL A 58 -2.30 15.59 14.40
CA VAL A 58 -3.37 15.16 15.31
C VAL A 58 -2.93 15.25 16.78
N THR A 59 -1.74 14.75 17.11
CA THR A 59 -1.20 14.83 18.48
C THR A 59 -0.99 16.28 18.92
N LEU A 60 -0.47 17.13 18.04
CA LEU A 60 -0.22 18.54 18.33
C LEU A 60 -1.54 19.32 18.55
N MET A 61 -2.57 19.02 17.76
CA MET A 61 -3.91 19.57 17.96
C MET A 61 -4.51 19.15 19.30
N HIS A 62 -4.38 17.87 19.69
CA HIS A 62 -4.81 17.41 21.01
C HIS A 62 -4.06 18.13 22.14
N ARG A 63 -2.77 18.43 21.94
CA ARG A 63 -1.93 19.14 22.93
C ARG A 63 -2.30 20.61 23.09
N PHE A 64 -2.52 21.34 21.99
CA PHE A 64 -2.78 22.79 22.05
C PHE A 64 -4.26 23.15 22.18
N ARG A 65 -5.18 22.28 21.75
CA ARG A 65 -6.62 22.52 21.75
C ARG A 65 -7.37 21.26 22.23
N PRO A 66 -7.22 20.86 23.50
CA PRO A 66 -7.91 19.69 24.04
C PRO A 66 -9.43 19.86 23.91
N GLY A 67 -10.10 18.89 23.30
CA GLY A 67 -11.57 18.85 23.16
C GLY A 67 -12.17 19.43 21.87
N ILE A 68 -11.37 20.05 20.98
CA ILE A 68 -11.89 20.51 19.66
C ILE A 68 -12.05 19.35 18.68
N LEU A 69 -11.16 18.36 18.74
CA LEU A 69 -11.21 17.20 17.86
C LEU A 69 -12.20 16.18 18.39
N ASN A 70 -13.30 16.00 17.66
CA ASN A 70 -14.20 14.88 17.89
C ASN A 70 -13.58 13.61 17.27
N GLU A 71 -13.06 12.72 18.12
CA GLU A 71 -12.45 11.44 17.74
C GLU A 71 -13.31 10.67 16.72
N MET A 72 -14.63 10.61 16.94
CA MET A 72 -15.55 9.91 16.04
C MET A 72 -15.57 10.56 14.66
N ALA A 73 -15.59 11.89 14.59
CA ALA A 73 -15.60 12.60 13.32
C ALA A 73 -14.30 12.40 12.55
N VAL A 74 -13.15 12.38 13.25
CA VAL A 74 -11.85 12.07 12.64
C VAL A 74 -11.83 10.65 12.08
N ILE A 75 -12.30 9.67 12.87
CA ILE A 75 -12.39 8.26 12.44
C ILE A 75 -13.25 8.11 11.17
N TYR A 76 -14.45 8.71 11.15
CA TYR A 76 -15.29 8.67 9.96
C TYR A 76 -14.64 9.33 8.74
N LEU A 77 -13.97 10.47 8.94
CA LEU A 77 -13.28 11.19 7.88
C LEU A 77 -12.14 10.35 7.26
N ILE A 78 -11.29 9.75 8.09
CA ILE A 78 -10.19 8.89 7.59
C ILE A 78 -10.72 7.61 6.94
N MET A 79 -11.83 7.05 7.43
CA MET A 79 -12.46 5.87 6.83
C MET A 79 -13.03 6.18 5.44
N VAL A 80 -13.75 7.29 5.29
CA VAL A 80 -14.29 7.71 3.97
C VAL A 80 -13.15 8.02 3.00
N LEU A 81 -12.11 8.71 3.47
CA LEU A 81 -10.92 8.99 2.67
C LEU A 81 -10.21 7.70 2.25
N GLY A 82 -10.04 6.74 3.16
CA GLY A 82 -9.39 5.47 2.89
C GLY A 82 -10.17 4.62 1.88
N VAL A 83 -11.48 4.47 2.08
CA VAL A 83 -12.35 3.75 1.13
C VAL A 83 -12.32 4.42 -0.24
N GLY A 84 -12.43 5.74 -0.29
CA GLY A 84 -12.33 6.50 -1.53
C GLY A 84 -10.99 6.29 -2.22
N ALA A 85 -9.88 6.46 -1.51
CA ALA A 85 -8.54 6.31 -2.06
C ALA A 85 -8.27 4.87 -2.56
N SER A 86 -8.67 3.84 -1.81
CA SER A 86 -8.54 2.44 -2.22
C SER A 86 -9.39 2.12 -3.44
N PHE A 87 -10.63 2.62 -3.49
CA PHE A 87 -11.50 2.45 -4.65
C PHE A 87 -10.91 3.11 -5.90
N LEU A 88 -10.49 4.38 -5.79
CA LEU A 88 -9.86 5.10 -6.90
C LEU A 88 -8.56 4.43 -7.35
N LEU A 89 -7.75 3.91 -6.40
CA LEU A 89 -6.50 3.24 -6.72
C LEU A 89 -6.74 2.01 -7.61
N GLY A 90 -7.80 1.25 -7.35
CA GLY A 90 -8.18 0.10 -8.19
C GLY A 90 -8.42 0.43 -9.67
N PHE A 91 -8.87 1.65 -10.00
CA PHE A 91 -9.10 2.07 -11.38
C PHE A 91 -7.92 2.83 -11.99
N PHE A 92 -7.31 3.73 -11.22
CA PHE A 92 -6.34 4.70 -11.72
C PHE A 92 -4.88 4.29 -11.57
N TRP A 93 -4.57 3.10 -11.02
CA TRP A 93 -3.18 2.70 -10.78
C TRP A 93 -2.31 2.57 -12.04
N LYS A 94 -2.91 2.29 -13.21
CA LYS A 94 -2.19 2.21 -14.50
C LYS A 94 -2.03 3.55 -15.20
N GLU A 95 -2.74 4.60 -14.76
CA GLU A 95 -2.69 5.89 -15.43
C GLU A 95 -1.35 6.56 -15.20
N THR A 96 -0.72 6.99 -16.29
CA THR A 96 0.59 7.66 -16.26
C THR A 96 0.45 9.08 -16.76
N ALA A 97 1.17 9.99 -16.10
CA ALA A 97 1.24 11.40 -16.47
C ALA A 97 2.70 11.82 -16.69
N LEU A 98 2.93 12.73 -17.64
CA LEU A 98 4.26 13.28 -17.91
C LEU A 98 4.60 14.35 -16.86
N VAL A 99 5.58 14.07 -16.00
CA VAL A 99 6.10 15.01 -15.01
C VAL A 99 7.58 15.23 -15.29
N GLY A 100 7.96 16.47 -15.61
CA GLY A 100 9.36 16.81 -15.92
C GLY A 100 9.91 16.07 -17.15
N GLY A 101 9.06 15.73 -18.12
CA GLY A 101 9.44 14.99 -19.33
C GLY A 101 9.56 13.48 -19.18
N VAL A 102 9.30 12.93 -17.99
CA VAL A 102 9.34 11.49 -17.72
C VAL A 102 7.92 11.00 -17.37
N PRO A 103 7.45 9.87 -17.93
CA PRO A 103 6.17 9.28 -17.53
C PRO A 103 6.27 8.81 -16.07
N ARG A 104 5.29 9.19 -15.26
CA ARG A 104 5.19 8.83 -13.83
C ARG A 104 3.78 8.37 -13.50
N SER A 105 3.64 7.38 -12.63
CA SER A 105 2.36 6.91 -12.10
C SER A 105 1.87 7.83 -10.97
N VAL A 106 1.60 9.09 -11.31
CA VAL A 106 1.20 10.14 -10.35
C VAL A 106 -0.06 9.75 -9.58
N ALA A 107 -1.05 9.16 -10.25
CA ALA A 107 -2.29 8.72 -9.61
C ALA A 107 -2.02 7.68 -8.52
N LEU A 108 -1.21 6.67 -8.82
CA LEU A 108 -0.79 5.66 -7.85
C LEU A 108 -0.08 6.32 -6.65
N LEU A 109 0.93 7.16 -6.89
CA LEU A 109 1.71 7.78 -5.81
C LEU A 109 0.85 8.69 -4.91
N VAL A 110 -0.03 9.51 -5.50
CA VAL A 110 -0.90 10.41 -4.75
C VAL A 110 -1.95 9.63 -3.94
N LEU A 111 -2.58 8.62 -4.54
CA LEU A 111 -3.58 7.79 -3.84
C LEU A 111 -2.92 6.97 -2.73
N THR A 112 -1.74 6.41 -2.96
CA THR A 112 -0.97 5.74 -1.91
C THR A 112 -0.57 6.71 -0.80
N PHE A 113 -0.23 7.96 -1.10
CA PHE A 113 0.03 8.96 -0.06
C PHE A 113 -1.20 9.18 0.83
N PHE A 114 -2.39 9.30 0.24
CA PHE A 114 -3.64 9.41 1.03
C PHE A 114 -3.91 8.16 1.87
N LEU A 115 -3.67 6.97 1.32
CA LEU A 115 -3.78 5.72 2.08
C LEU A 115 -2.78 5.67 3.24
N ALA A 116 -1.54 6.08 3.02
CA ALA A 116 -0.54 6.15 4.07
C ALA A 116 -0.94 7.16 5.16
N VAL A 117 -1.52 8.31 4.79
CA VAL A 117 -2.05 9.29 5.75
C VAL A 117 -3.16 8.68 6.59
N VAL A 118 -4.08 7.95 5.97
CA VAL A 118 -5.17 7.24 6.65
C VAL A 118 -4.59 6.18 7.61
N ASP A 119 -3.68 5.34 7.13
CA ASP A 119 -3.11 4.23 7.88
C ASP A 119 -2.32 4.74 9.10
N CYS A 120 -1.39 5.68 8.91
CA CYS A 120 -0.62 6.29 10.00
C CYS A 120 -1.51 7.04 11.01
N THR A 121 -2.57 7.70 10.55
CA THR A 121 -3.49 8.42 11.44
C THR A 121 -4.42 7.48 12.20
N SER A 122 -4.85 6.39 11.56
CA SER A 122 -5.77 5.40 12.14
C SER A 122 -5.13 4.71 13.35
N SER A 123 -3.88 4.24 13.27
CA SER A 123 -3.19 3.60 14.41
C SER A 123 -3.07 4.52 15.64
N VAL A 124 -3.01 5.85 15.45
CA VAL A 124 -2.93 6.81 16.57
C VAL A 124 -4.31 7.22 17.09
N THR A 125 -5.34 7.25 16.23
CA THR A 125 -6.69 7.72 16.60
C THR A 125 -7.63 6.59 17.03
N PHE A 126 -7.43 5.37 16.55
CA PHE A 126 -8.26 4.22 16.85
C PHE A 126 -8.02 3.70 18.26
N LEU A 127 -6.77 3.78 18.75
CA LEU A 127 -6.42 3.33 20.09
C LEU A 127 -7.15 4.13 21.19
N PRO A 128 -7.15 5.49 21.19
CA PRO A 128 -7.97 6.30 22.09
C PRO A 128 -9.45 5.93 22.10
N PHE A 129 -10.03 5.66 20.93
CA PHE A 129 -11.42 5.24 20.82
C PHE A 129 -11.64 3.86 21.47
N MET A 130 -10.76 2.90 21.19
CA MET A 130 -10.85 1.55 21.77
C MET A 130 -10.66 1.53 23.29
N MET A 131 -9.92 2.49 23.86
CA MET A 131 -9.78 2.65 25.32
C MET A 131 -11.09 3.05 26.02
N ARG A 132 -12.12 3.50 25.28
CA ARG A 132 -13.47 3.76 25.83
C ARG A 132 -14.26 2.47 26.05
N LEU A 133 -13.82 1.36 25.44
CA LEU A 133 -14.43 0.04 25.57
C LEU A 133 -13.70 -0.80 26.63
N PRO A 134 -14.33 -1.89 27.14
CA PRO A 134 -13.65 -2.82 28.04
C PRO A 134 -12.31 -3.32 27.48
N PRO A 135 -11.27 -3.46 28.31
CA PRO A 135 -9.89 -3.74 27.87
C PRO A 135 -9.73 -5.04 27.08
N GLN A 136 -10.63 -6.01 27.25
CA GLN A 136 -10.68 -7.25 26.45
C GLN A 136 -10.79 -7.00 24.93
N TYR A 137 -11.38 -5.87 24.51
CA TYR A 137 -11.51 -5.53 23.09
C TYR A 137 -10.24 -4.90 22.50
N LEU A 138 -9.34 -4.36 23.33
CA LEU A 138 -8.03 -3.87 22.87
C LEU A 138 -7.16 -5.02 22.36
N THR A 139 -7.18 -6.17 23.05
CA THR A 139 -6.48 -7.37 22.57
C THR A 139 -6.99 -7.79 21.20
N THR A 140 -8.32 -7.76 21.00
CA THR A 140 -8.92 -8.11 19.70
C THR A 140 -8.61 -7.10 18.61
N TYR A 141 -8.50 -5.81 18.95
CA TYR A 141 -8.03 -4.78 18.02
C TYR A 141 -6.60 -5.07 17.54
N PHE A 142 -5.67 -5.40 18.44
CA PHE A 142 -4.29 -5.73 18.05
C PHE A 142 -4.20 -7.03 17.24
N ILE A 143 -5.07 -8.01 17.52
CA ILE A 143 -5.22 -9.20 16.66
C ILE A 143 -5.66 -8.76 15.26
N GLY A 144 -6.64 -7.85 15.18
CA GLY A 144 -7.11 -7.25 13.94
C GLY A 144 -6.01 -6.55 13.15
N GLU A 145 -5.18 -5.74 13.81
CA GLU A 145 -4.02 -5.10 13.17
C GLU A 145 -3.03 -6.14 12.63
N GLY A 146 -2.76 -7.22 13.36
CA GLY A 146 -1.93 -8.32 12.85
C GLY A 146 -2.54 -9.00 11.60
N LEU A 147 -3.86 -9.19 11.60
CA LEU A 147 -4.59 -9.74 10.45
C LEU A 147 -4.55 -8.84 9.21
N SER A 148 -4.32 -7.54 9.37
CA SER A 148 -4.18 -6.60 8.26
C SER A 148 -3.03 -6.95 7.31
N GLY A 149 -1.97 -7.61 7.81
CA GLY A 149 -0.87 -8.11 7.00
C GLY A 149 -1.10 -9.56 6.53
N LEU A 150 -1.71 -10.40 7.38
CA LEU A 150 -1.96 -11.80 7.06
C LEU A 150 -2.95 -11.97 5.91
N LEU A 151 -4.06 -11.23 5.91
CA LEU A 151 -5.10 -11.38 4.90
C LEU A 151 -4.58 -11.05 3.49
N PRO A 152 -3.89 -9.91 3.23
CA PRO A 152 -3.28 -9.66 1.94
C PRO A 152 -2.22 -10.69 1.57
N ALA A 153 -1.39 -11.14 2.51
CA ALA A 153 -0.38 -12.16 2.24
C ALA A 153 -0.99 -13.49 1.78
N LEU A 154 -2.12 -13.90 2.37
CA LEU A 154 -2.86 -15.09 1.93
C LEU A 154 -3.43 -14.92 0.52
N VAL A 155 -3.97 -13.74 0.20
CA VAL A 155 -4.48 -13.42 -1.15
C VAL A 155 -3.34 -13.46 -2.16
N ALA A 156 -2.20 -12.83 -1.86
CA ALA A 156 -1.00 -12.84 -2.69
C ALA A 156 -0.44 -14.25 -2.90
N LEU A 157 -0.48 -15.10 -1.87
CA LEU A 157 -0.08 -16.50 -1.98
C LEU A 157 -1.01 -17.30 -2.91
N ILE A 158 -2.32 -17.08 -2.83
CA ILE A 158 -3.30 -17.72 -3.70
C ILE A 158 -3.13 -17.27 -5.16
N GLN A 159 -2.87 -15.98 -5.37
CA GLN A 159 -2.58 -15.42 -6.69
C GLN A 159 -1.23 -15.93 -7.24
N GLY A 160 -0.30 -16.34 -6.38
CA GLY A 160 1.06 -16.71 -6.80
C GLY A 160 1.95 -15.50 -7.09
N VAL A 161 1.71 -14.39 -6.39
CA VAL A 161 2.50 -13.15 -6.55
C VAL A 161 3.98 -13.44 -6.31
N GLY A 162 4.82 -13.05 -7.26
CA GLY A 162 6.28 -13.23 -7.18
C GLY A 162 6.79 -14.55 -7.76
N VAL A 163 5.94 -15.40 -8.35
CA VAL A 163 6.41 -16.50 -9.20
C VAL A 163 7.01 -15.92 -10.48
N VAL A 164 8.32 -16.09 -10.64
CA VAL A 164 9.08 -15.60 -11.80
C VAL A 164 9.61 -16.78 -12.59
N HIS A 165 9.30 -16.80 -13.88
CA HIS A 165 9.96 -17.67 -14.84
C HIS A 165 11.00 -16.87 -15.63
N CYS A 166 12.25 -17.33 -15.62
CA CYS A 166 13.29 -16.79 -16.49
C CYS A 166 13.22 -17.50 -17.84
N VAL A 167 12.81 -16.79 -18.88
CA VAL A 167 12.80 -17.30 -20.25
C VAL A 167 13.97 -16.73 -21.04
N SER A 168 14.60 -17.55 -21.88
CA SER A 168 15.67 -17.10 -22.77
C SER A 168 15.09 -16.24 -23.90
N GLY A 169 15.36 -14.94 -23.87
CA GLY A 169 15.02 -14.03 -24.96
C GLY A 169 16.13 -14.03 -26.02
N THR A 170 15.80 -14.42 -27.25
CA THR A 170 16.68 -14.24 -28.41
C THR A 170 16.49 -12.84 -28.98
N LYS A 171 17.38 -11.91 -28.65
CA LYS A 171 17.46 -10.62 -29.35
C LYS A 171 18.14 -10.85 -30.69
N LEU A 172 17.38 -10.79 -31.79
CA LEU A 172 17.94 -10.85 -33.14
C LEU A 172 18.70 -9.54 -33.38
N GLN A 173 20.01 -9.56 -33.13
CA GLN A 173 20.88 -8.43 -33.37
C GLN A 173 20.98 -8.25 -34.89
N ASN A 174 20.26 -7.28 -35.46
CA ASN A 174 20.52 -6.80 -36.81
C ASN A 174 21.87 -6.05 -36.81
N GLN A 175 22.96 -6.81 -36.67
CA GLN A 175 24.30 -6.34 -36.97
C GLN A 175 24.51 -6.47 -38.48
N THR A 176 24.22 -5.41 -39.22
CA THR A 176 24.87 -5.15 -40.51
C THR A 176 26.32 -4.75 -40.24
N PHE A 177 27.17 -5.69 -39.80
CA PHE A 177 28.62 -5.54 -39.90
C PHE A 177 29.26 -6.92 -40.07
N ASN A 178 29.89 -7.10 -41.23
CA ASN A 178 30.80 -8.19 -41.53
C ASN A 178 31.72 -8.47 -40.34
N THR A 179 31.78 -9.74 -39.92
CA THR A 179 32.96 -10.57 -39.60
C THR A 179 32.61 -11.55 -38.46
N SER A 180 33.01 -12.80 -38.68
CA SER A 180 32.82 -14.03 -37.89
C SER A 180 32.73 -13.93 -36.36
N ASN A 181 31.83 -14.76 -35.79
CA ASN A 181 31.57 -15.08 -34.38
C ASN A 181 30.63 -14.14 -33.61
N GLY A 182 29.38 -14.04 -34.08
CA GLY A 182 28.27 -13.50 -33.29
C GLY A 182 27.86 -14.46 -32.17
N SER A 183 28.37 -14.26 -30.96
CA SER A 183 27.82 -14.88 -29.76
C SER A 183 26.42 -14.29 -29.53
N ALA A 184 25.38 -15.08 -29.77
CA ALA A 184 24.02 -14.70 -29.39
C ALA A 184 23.99 -14.43 -27.88
N ALA A 185 23.86 -13.17 -27.49
CA ALA A 185 23.66 -12.80 -26.10
C ALA A 185 22.25 -13.25 -25.71
N SER A 186 22.15 -14.40 -25.03
CA SER A 186 20.89 -14.87 -24.45
C SER A 186 20.59 -13.98 -23.25
N GLU A 187 19.65 -13.05 -23.41
CA GLU A 187 19.19 -12.17 -22.33
C GLU A 187 18.08 -12.93 -21.58
N LEU A 188 18.27 -13.19 -20.29
CA LEU A 188 17.24 -13.81 -19.45
C LEU A 188 16.20 -12.75 -19.10
N GLN A 189 14.96 -12.94 -19.54
CA GLN A 189 13.86 -12.05 -19.21
C GLN A 189 13.01 -12.67 -18.08
N ALA A 190 12.82 -11.91 -16.99
CA ALA A 190 11.95 -12.30 -15.90
C ALA A 190 10.48 -12.09 -16.30
N GLN A 191 9.71 -13.16 -16.36
CA GLN A 191 8.29 -13.14 -16.65
C GLN A 191 7.51 -13.49 -15.37
N TYR A 192 6.74 -12.52 -14.88
CA TYR A 192 5.86 -12.69 -13.71
C TYR A 192 4.55 -13.34 -14.15
N GLN A 193 4.12 -14.35 -13.40
CA GLN A 193 2.79 -14.95 -13.60
C GLN A 193 1.72 -13.98 -13.05
N PRO A 194 0.62 -13.74 -13.78
CA PRO A 194 -0.47 -12.88 -13.31
C PRO A 194 -1.27 -13.51 -12.17
#